data_AF-A0A529R3Y0-F1
#
_entry.id   AF-A0A529R3Y0-F1
#
_cell.length_a   1.000
_cell.length_b   1.000
_cell.length_c   1.000
_cell.angle_alpha   90.00
_cell.angle_beta   90.00
_cell.angle_gamma   90.00
#
_symmetry.space_group_name_H-M   'P 1'
#
loop_
_entity.id
_entity.type
_entity.pdbx_description
1 polymer ?
#
loop_
_entity_poly.entity_id
_entity_poly.type
_entity_poly.pdbx_seq_one_letter_code
_entity_poly.pdbx_strand_id
1 'polypeptide(L)'
;MRFSIVAALAGAALASAAALPAMASPDAPVIALANAYYGNTWRHQMVEAFEASAKAAKAAGQIADYIVMNGDGSVAQQNSQIAELILKKVDVLAVDAASETAVNGVIEKACKAGIIVISFDSVASAPCNYQLNFDFKGYKAAQAEAVFKMLGGKGNVIQVRGVKGSAPDNDMFNAQQSVLAKYPDIKVVATVYGQATASVAQAAIANVLPSLPHVDAVLGQGGSDDVGIAQAFVQYGGDYKDKM
;
A
#
# COMPACT_ATOMS: atom_id res chain seq x y z
N MET A 1 -54.44 44.06 58.21
CA MET A 1 -54.24 42.94 59.15
C MET A 1 -53.15 42.05 58.58
N ARG A 2 -52.09 41.81 59.36
CA ARG A 2 -50.92 40.98 59.01
C ARG A 2 -51.35 39.52 58.77
N PHE A 3 -50.66 38.78 57.90
CA PHE A 3 -50.14 37.43 58.17
C PHE A 3 -49.04 37.05 57.17
N SER A 4 -48.07 36.30 57.67
CA SER A 4 -46.73 36.05 57.14
C SER A 4 -46.60 34.75 56.32
N ILE A 5 -45.63 34.77 55.38
CA ILE A 5 -44.60 33.75 55.04
C ILE A 5 -45.02 32.27 54.96
N VAL A 6 -44.81 31.63 53.78
CA VAL A 6 -43.89 30.48 53.59
C VAL A 6 -43.33 30.51 52.17
N ALA A 7 -42.00 30.48 52.07
CA ALA A 7 -41.24 30.29 50.85
C ALA A 7 -41.16 28.80 50.47
N ALA A 8 -41.32 28.48 49.19
CA ALA A 8 -40.94 27.19 48.61
C ALA A 8 -40.04 27.46 47.40
N LEU A 9 -38.75 27.17 47.56
CA LEU A 9 -37.73 27.18 46.51
C LEU A 9 -38.01 26.02 45.55
N ALA A 10 -38.45 26.33 44.32
CA ALA A 10 -38.48 25.38 43.22
C ALA A 10 -37.07 25.29 42.61
N GLY A 11 -36.32 24.27 42.99
CA GLY A 11 -35.06 23.91 42.33
C GLY A 11 -35.34 23.34 40.95
N ALA A 12 -35.20 24.16 39.90
CA ALA A 12 -35.10 23.68 38.53
C ALA A 12 -33.63 23.34 38.25
N ALA A 13 -33.26 22.07 38.47
CA ALA A 13 -32.04 21.52 37.92
C ALA A 13 -32.18 21.51 36.39
N LEU A 14 -31.50 22.43 35.70
CA LEU A 14 -31.25 22.27 34.28
C LEU A 14 -30.28 21.10 34.12
N ALA A 15 -30.86 19.95 33.81
CA ALA A 15 -30.13 18.78 33.37
C ALA A 15 -29.27 19.17 32.17
N SER A 16 -27.95 19.04 32.31
CA SER A 16 -27.04 18.97 31.18
C SER A 16 -27.57 17.89 30.24
N ALA A 17 -28.01 18.28 29.05
CA ALA A 17 -28.22 17.37 27.96
C ALA A 17 -26.85 16.75 27.62
N ALA A 18 -26.53 15.63 28.27
CA ALA A 18 -25.49 14.76 27.79
C ALA A 18 -25.87 14.40 26.36
N ALA A 19 -25.06 14.82 25.40
CA ALA A 19 -25.15 14.33 24.04
C ALA A 19 -25.06 12.80 24.13
N LEU A 20 -26.18 12.13 23.91
CA LEU A 20 -26.18 10.69 23.75
C LEU A 20 -25.22 10.37 22.60
N PRO A 21 -24.37 9.32 22.73
CA PRO A 21 -23.60 8.87 21.58
C PRO A 21 -24.60 8.56 20.46
N ALA A 22 -24.37 9.14 19.29
CA ALA A 22 -25.17 8.84 18.11
C ALA A 22 -25.12 7.33 17.89
N MET A 23 -26.25 6.66 18.08
CA MET A 23 -26.44 5.28 17.64
C MET A 23 -26.26 5.29 16.13
N ALA A 24 -25.29 4.51 15.62
CA ALA A 24 -25.11 4.32 14.19
C ALA A 24 -26.43 3.87 13.55
N SER A 25 -26.77 4.46 12.41
CA SER A 25 -27.96 4.06 11.64
C SER A 25 -27.82 2.60 11.16
N PRO A 26 -28.91 1.80 11.12
CA PRO A 26 -28.91 0.49 10.46
C PRO A 26 -28.52 0.51 8.97
N ASP A 27 -28.42 1.70 8.36
CA ASP A 27 -28.17 1.92 6.93
C ASP A 27 -26.71 2.30 6.58
N ALA A 28 -25.78 2.28 7.53
CA ALA A 28 -24.38 2.66 7.28
C ALA A 28 -23.47 1.42 7.11
N PRO A 29 -22.65 1.32 6.04
CA PRO A 29 -21.84 0.13 5.76
C PRO A 29 -20.68 -0.05 6.75
N VAL A 30 -20.23 -1.30 6.91
CA VAL A 30 -18.95 -1.67 7.52
C VAL A 30 -17.92 -1.87 6.41
N ILE A 31 -16.80 -1.14 6.49
CA ILE A 31 -15.72 -1.18 5.49
C ILE A 31 -14.50 -1.90 6.04
N ALA A 32 -14.01 -2.92 5.35
CA ALA A 32 -12.78 -3.61 5.72
C ALA A 32 -11.63 -3.31 4.76
N LEU A 33 -10.42 -3.22 5.30
CA LEU A 33 -9.17 -3.25 4.57
C LEU A 33 -8.48 -4.60 4.79
N ALA A 34 -8.25 -5.34 3.70
CA ALA A 34 -7.39 -6.52 3.67
C ALA A 34 -6.08 -6.19 2.97
N ASN A 35 -5.07 -5.83 3.77
CA ASN A 35 -3.75 -5.45 3.32
C ASN A 35 -2.79 -6.65 3.35
N ALA A 36 -2.30 -7.10 2.20
CA ALA A 36 -1.46 -8.30 2.10
C ALA A 36 -0.15 -8.23 2.88
N TYR A 37 0.47 -7.06 2.96
CA TYR A 37 1.82 -6.87 3.46
C TYR A 37 1.92 -5.57 4.25
N TYR A 38 2.63 -5.59 5.38
CA TYR A 38 2.76 -4.43 6.26
C TYR A 38 4.22 -4.12 6.64
N GLY A 39 5.18 -4.66 5.89
CA GLY A 39 6.61 -4.57 6.22
C GLY A 39 7.36 -3.38 5.60
N ASN A 40 6.68 -2.38 5.06
CA ASN A 40 7.32 -1.19 4.50
C ASN A 40 6.56 0.11 4.85
N THR A 41 7.25 1.24 4.71
CA THR A 41 6.75 2.57 5.12
C THR A 41 5.52 3.01 4.34
N TRP A 42 5.43 2.65 3.05
CA TRP A 42 4.26 2.92 2.23
C TRP A 42 3.00 2.24 2.79
N ARG A 43 3.10 0.96 3.15
CA ARG A 43 1.98 0.20 3.72
C ARG A 43 1.54 0.76 5.08
N HIS A 44 2.47 1.24 5.90
CA HIS A 44 2.15 1.96 7.13
C HIS A 44 1.35 3.24 6.84
N GLN A 45 1.83 4.10 5.94
CA GLN A 45 1.15 5.34 5.57
C GLN A 45 -0.23 5.08 4.96
N MET A 46 -0.35 4.03 4.13
CA MET A 46 -1.61 3.62 3.52
C MET A 46 -2.64 3.20 4.59
N VAL A 47 -2.24 2.38 5.56
CA VAL A 47 -3.14 1.96 6.66
C VAL A 47 -3.51 3.16 7.53
N GLU A 48 -2.57 4.03 7.88
CA GLU A 48 -2.85 5.26 8.63
C GLU A 48 -3.84 6.17 7.89
N ALA A 49 -3.68 6.34 6.58
CA ALA A 49 -4.59 7.12 5.74
C ALA A 49 -5.98 6.49 5.63
N PHE A 50 -6.06 5.15 5.50
CA PHE A 50 -7.32 4.42 5.54
C PHE A 50 -8.02 4.63 6.89
N GLU A 51 -7.33 4.41 8.00
CA GLU A 51 -7.90 4.57 9.33
C GLU A 51 -8.35 6.00 9.61
N ALA A 52 -7.55 7.01 9.24
CA ALA A 52 -7.93 8.41 9.38
C ALA A 52 -9.21 8.73 8.62
N SER A 53 -9.30 8.27 7.36
CA SER A 53 -10.48 8.43 6.52
C SER A 53 -11.70 7.70 7.09
N ALA A 54 -11.53 6.46 7.57
CA ALA A 54 -12.58 5.66 8.15
C ALA A 54 -13.09 6.24 9.48
N LYS A 55 -12.20 6.74 10.34
CA LYS A 55 -12.56 7.45 11.58
C LYS A 55 -13.39 8.69 11.28
N ALA A 56 -12.99 9.49 10.29
CA ALA A 56 -13.73 10.66 9.85
C ALA A 56 -15.11 10.29 9.30
N ALA A 57 -15.18 9.27 8.43
CA ALA A 57 -16.43 8.78 7.87
C ALA A 57 -17.38 8.24 8.96
N LYS A 58 -16.84 7.52 9.96
CA LYS A 58 -17.62 7.02 11.10
C LYS A 58 -18.17 8.16 11.95
N ALA A 59 -17.34 9.18 12.25
CA ALA A 59 -17.78 10.37 12.98
C ALA A 59 -18.85 11.18 12.22
N ALA A 60 -18.82 11.15 10.90
CA ALA A 60 -19.83 11.76 10.03
C ALA A 60 -21.08 10.87 9.81
N GLY A 61 -21.14 9.67 10.41
CA GLY A 61 -22.24 8.72 10.24
C GLY A 61 -22.32 8.09 8.85
N GLN A 62 -21.27 8.18 8.04
CA GLN A 62 -21.20 7.63 6.67
C GLN A 62 -20.93 6.13 6.65
N ILE A 63 -20.27 5.61 7.69
CA ILE A 63 -20.01 4.18 7.89
C ILE A 63 -20.36 3.80 9.33
N ALA A 64 -20.81 2.57 9.54
CA ALA A 64 -21.08 2.05 10.88
C ALA A 64 -19.76 1.70 11.61
N ASP A 65 -18.84 1.04 10.91
CA ASP A 65 -17.54 0.68 11.45
C ASP A 65 -16.50 0.40 10.37
N TYR A 66 -15.25 0.16 10.79
CA TYR A 66 -14.21 -0.33 9.90
C TYR A 66 -13.34 -1.42 10.55
N ILE A 67 -12.73 -2.26 9.70
CA ILE A 67 -11.82 -3.34 10.12
C ILE A 67 -10.53 -3.24 9.29
N VAL A 68 -9.37 -3.41 9.92
CA VAL A 68 -8.08 -3.50 9.23
C VAL A 68 -7.46 -4.85 9.52
N MET A 69 -7.08 -5.59 8.47
CA MET A 69 -6.30 -6.81 8.55
C MET A 69 -5.00 -6.63 7.77
N ASN A 70 -3.87 -6.76 8.46
CA ASN A 70 -2.53 -6.70 7.89
C ASN A 70 -1.94 -8.11 7.82
N GLY A 71 -1.49 -8.50 6.64
CA GLY A 71 -0.86 -9.79 6.37
C GLY A 71 0.68 -9.75 6.40
N ASP A 72 1.25 -10.94 6.28
CA ASP A 72 2.68 -11.25 6.28
C ASP A 72 3.29 -11.27 4.88
N GLY A 73 2.52 -10.89 3.86
CA GLY A 73 2.88 -10.94 2.45
C GLY A 73 2.44 -12.22 1.73
N SER A 74 1.86 -13.20 2.43
CA SER A 74 1.44 -14.47 1.82
C SER A 74 -0.01 -14.44 1.32
N VAL A 75 -0.21 -15.04 0.14
CA VAL A 75 -1.55 -15.29 -0.43
C VAL A 75 -2.41 -16.14 0.52
N ALA A 76 -1.80 -17.11 1.21
CA ALA A 76 -2.51 -18.01 2.11
C ALA A 76 -3.13 -17.26 3.30
N GLN A 77 -2.36 -16.37 3.93
CA GLN A 77 -2.89 -15.57 5.03
C GLN A 77 -3.94 -14.57 4.54
N GLN A 78 -3.68 -13.87 3.42
CA GLN A 78 -4.66 -12.92 2.89
C GLN A 78 -5.98 -13.60 2.51
N ASN A 79 -5.94 -14.81 1.94
CA ASN A 79 -7.14 -15.59 1.67
C ASN A 79 -7.91 -15.94 2.95
N SER A 80 -7.20 -16.21 4.05
CA SER A 80 -7.81 -16.52 5.34
C SER A 80 -8.45 -15.28 5.97
N GLN A 81 -7.79 -14.11 5.88
CA GLN A 81 -8.30 -12.82 6.32
C GLN A 81 -9.56 -12.41 5.55
N ILE A 82 -9.54 -12.51 4.22
CA ILE A 82 -10.73 -12.21 3.41
C ILE A 82 -11.87 -13.17 3.76
N ALA A 83 -11.60 -14.46 3.96
CA ALA A 83 -12.62 -15.41 4.39
C ALA A 83 -13.24 -15.05 5.75
N GLU A 84 -12.44 -14.56 6.69
CA GLU A 84 -12.94 -14.05 7.97
C GLU A 84 -13.84 -12.81 7.79
N LEU A 85 -13.44 -11.87 6.92
CA LEU A 85 -14.23 -10.67 6.62
C LEU A 85 -15.57 -11.02 5.94
N ILE A 86 -15.60 -12.06 5.10
CA ILE A 86 -16.84 -12.62 4.55
C ILE A 86 -17.76 -13.13 5.67
N LEU A 87 -17.22 -13.88 6.63
CA LEU A 87 -18.00 -14.40 7.77
C LEU A 87 -18.53 -13.28 8.67
N LYS A 88 -17.76 -12.18 8.82
CA LYS A 88 -18.19 -10.97 9.52
C LYS A 88 -19.23 -10.15 8.76
N LYS A 89 -19.52 -10.49 7.49
CA LYS A 89 -20.51 -9.82 6.64
C LYS A 89 -20.25 -8.32 6.50
N VAL A 90 -18.99 -7.95 6.25
CA VAL A 90 -18.66 -6.56 5.90
C VAL A 90 -19.31 -6.18 4.58
N ASP A 91 -19.66 -4.92 4.39
CA ASP A 91 -20.37 -4.45 3.20
C ASP A 91 -19.42 -4.11 2.05
N VAL A 92 -18.24 -3.58 2.41
CA VAL A 92 -17.19 -3.19 1.45
C VAL A 92 -15.86 -3.78 1.89
N LEU A 93 -15.11 -4.33 0.93
CA LEU A 93 -13.78 -4.87 1.11
C LEU A 93 -12.80 -4.13 0.19
N ALA A 94 -11.98 -3.27 0.79
CA ALA A 94 -10.79 -2.72 0.16
C ALA A 94 -9.65 -3.73 0.24
N VAL A 95 -9.00 -4.03 -0.89
CA VAL A 95 -7.94 -5.05 -0.99
C VAL A 95 -6.67 -4.45 -1.57
N ASP A 96 -5.58 -4.58 -0.84
CA ASP A 96 -4.24 -4.40 -1.40
C ASP A 96 -3.62 -5.80 -1.54
N ALA A 97 -3.69 -6.34 -2.75
CA ALA A 97 -3.57 -7.77 -3.03
C ALA A 97 -2.12 -8.29 -3.01
N ALA A 98 -1.91 -9.46 -2.44
CA ALA A 98 -0.62 -10.17 -2.46
C ALA A 98 -0.24 -10.65 -3.87
N SER A 99 -1.23 -10.80 -4.74
CA SER A 99 -1.09 -11.28 -6.11
C SER A 99 -2.28 -10.83 -6.93
N GLU A 100 -2.04 -10.51 -8.20
CA GLU A 100 -3.09 -10.12 -9.14
C GLU A 100 -4.12 -11.22 -9.40
N THR A 101 -3.74 -12.50 -9.30
CA THR A 101 -4.61 -13.62 -9.67
C THR A 101 -4.86 -14.61 -8.53
N ALA A 102 -3.89 -14.79 -7.62
CA ALA A 102 -3.96 -15.87 -6.64
C ALA A 102 -5.02 -15.65 -5.52
N VAL A 103 -5.52 -14.42 -5.38
CA VAL A 103 -6.62 -14.08 -4.45
C VAL A 103 -8.00 -14.08 -5.12
N ASN A 104 -8.09 -14.27 -6.43
CA ASN A 104 -9.35 -14.13 -7.17
C ASN A 104 -10.43 -15.08 -6.65
N GLY A 105 -10.08 -16.32 -6.32
CA GLY A 105 -11.03 -17.32 -5.83
C GLY A 105 -11.70 -16.93 -4.50
N VAL A 106 -11.02 -16.20 -3.60
CA VAL A 106 -11.64 -15.71 -2.36
C VAL A 106 -12.41 -14.41 -2.59
N ILE A 107 -11.93 -13.55 -3.50
CA ILE A 107 -12.63 -12.33 -3.89
C ILE A 107 -13.98 -12.67 -4.53
N GLU A 108 -14.03 -13.66 -5.42
CA GLU A 108 -15.29 -14.13 -6.00
C GLU A 108 -16.29 -14.64 -4.96
N LYS A 109 -15.80 -15.25 -3.86
CA LYS A 109 -16.66 -15.64 -2.74
C LYS A 109 -17.20 -14.42 -2.00
N ALA A 110 -16.39 -13.39 -1.80
CA ALA A 110 -16.84 -12.13 -1.19
C ALA A 110 -17.93 -11.46 -2.05
N CYS A 111 -17.71 -11.34 -3.35
CA CYS A 111 -18.70 -10.80 -4.29
C CYS A 111 -20.01 -11.60 -4.26
N LYS A 112 -19.94 -12.94 -4.27
CA LYS A 112 -21.12 -13.82 -4.16
C LYS A 112 -21.87 -13.68 -2.83
N ALA A 113 -21.18 -13.25 -1.77
CA ALA A 113 -21.79 -12.92 -0.49
C ALA A 113 -22.41 -11.51 -0.43
N GLY A 114 -22.38 -10.76 -1.54
CA GLY A 114 -22.93 -9.40 -1.63
C GLY A 114 -21.96 -8.30 -1.24
N ILE A 115 -20.69 -8.61 -0.99
CA ILE A 115 -19.67 -7.64 -0.58
C ILE A 115 -19.13 -6.92 -1.81
N ILE A 116 -19.08 -5.58 -1.77
CA ILE A 116 -18.41 -4.79 -2.80
C ILE A 116 -16.91 -4.90 -2.60
N VAL A 117 -16.19 -5.42 -3.60
CA VAL A 117 -14.73 -5.55 -3.53
C VAL A 117 -14.05 -4.52 -4.41
N ILE A 118 -13.12 -3.77 -3.83
CA ILE A 118 -12.32 -2.75 -4.51
C ILE A 118 -10.84 -3.03 -4.22
N SER A 119 -10.08 -3.45 -5.21
CA SER A 119 -8.63 -3.53 -5.08
C SER A 119 -7.97 -2.21 -5.47
N PHE A 120 -6.91 -1.82 -4.77
CA PHE A 120 -6.17 -0.59 -5.03
C PHE A 120 -4.68 -0.80 -4.83
N ASP A 121 -3.85 0.06 -5.42
CA ASP A 121 -2.38 -0.05 -5.44
C ASP A 121 -1.92 -1.40 -6.04
N SER A 122 -1.89 -2.47 -5.26
CA SER A 122 -1.77 -3.83 -5.78
C SER A 122 -3.14 -4.43 -6.08
N VAL A 123 -3.50 -4.42 -7.36
CA VAL A 123 -4.83 -4.85 -7.83
C VAL A 123 -4.98 -6.37 -7.92
N ALA A 124 -6.24 -6.83 -7.85
CA ALA A 124 -6.65 -8.18 -8.20
C ALA A 124 -7.46 -8.19 -9.51
N SER A 125 -7.52 -9.33 -10.20
CA SER A 125 -8.10 -9.46 -11.55
C SER A 125 -9.44 -10.22 -11.59
N ALA A 126 -10.03 -10.52 -10.43
CA ALA A 126 -11.36 -11.14 -10.37
C ALA A 126 -12.39 -10.26 -11.11
N PRO A 127 -13.28 -10.82 -11.95
CA PRO A 127 -14.19 -10.01 -12.78
C PRO A 127 -15.15 -9.08 -12.00
N CYS A 128 -15.48 -9.43 -10.75
CA CYS A 128 -16.35 -8.64 -9.88
C CYS A 128 -15.64 -7.53 -9.09
N ASN A 129 -14.31 -7.47 -9.18
CA ASN A 129 -13.49 -6.54 -8.43
C ASN A 129 -13.37 -5.21 -9.16
N TYR A 130 -13.70 -4.11 -8.48
CA TYR A 130 -13.38 -2.77 -8.96
C TYR A 130 -11.89 -2.48 -8.71
N GLN A 131 -11.26 -1.74 -9.61
CA GLN A 131 -9.84 -1.39 -9.49
C GLN A 131 -9.66 0.12 -9.36
N LEU A 132 -9.09 0.56 -8.24
CA LEU A 132 -8.49 1.89 -8.09
C LEU A 132 -6.98 1.76 -8.34
N ASN A 133 -6.61 1.67 -9.60
CA ASN A 133 -5.24 1.40 -10.03
C ASN A 133 -4.45 2.67 -10.34
N PHE A 134 -3.12 2.56 -10.28
CA PHE A 134 -2.18 3.56 -10.76
C PHE A 134 -1.50 3.04 -12.05
N ASP A 135 -1.18 3.93 -13.00
CA ASP A 135 -0.47 3.52 -14.21
C ASP A 135 1.02 3.28 -13.93
N PHE A 136 1.32 2.17 -13.25
CA PHE A 136 2.69 1.74 -12.94
C PHE A 136 3.51 1.47 -14.20
N LYS A 137 2.88 1.02 -15.28
CA LYS A 137 3.56 0.73 -16.55
C LYS A 137 4.04 2.00 -17.21
N GLY A 138 3.16 2.96 -17.44
CA GLY A 138 3.50 4.25 -18.04
C GLY A 138 4.50 5.03 -17.18
N TYR A 139 4.24 5.10 -15.87
CA TYR A 139 5.14 5.72 -14.90
C TYR A 139 6.56 5.15 -14.97
N LYS A 140 6.71 3.83 -14.90
CA LYS A 140 8.03 3.21 -14.84
C LYS A 140 8.72 3.15 -16.21
N ALA A 141 7.97 3.02 -17.30
CA ALA A 141 8.52 3.14 -18.64
C ALA A 141 9.14 4.53 -18.87
N ALA A 142 8.43 5.60 -18.48
CA ALA A 142 8.94 6.96 -18.58
C ALA A 142 10.21 7.17 -17.75
N GLN A 143 10.26 6.62 -16.53
CA GLN A 143 11.44 6.70 -15.67
C GLN A 143 12.64 5.96 -16.28
N ALA A 144 12.46 4.71 -16.75
CA ALA A 144 13.52 3.92 -17.35
C ALA A 144 14.09 4.59 -18.62
N GLU A 145 13.20 5.11 -19.48
CA GLU A 145 13.59 5.83 -20.69
C GLU A 145 14.41 7.09 -20.37
N ALA A 146 14.02 7.84 -19.34
CA ALA A 146 14.77 9.02 -18.89
C ALA A 146 16.17 8.63 -18.40
N VAL A 147 16.30 7.57 -17.60
CA VAL A 147 17.59 7.05 -17.14
C VAL A 147 18.48 6.65 -18.31
N PHE A 148 17.97 5.87 -19.26
CA PHE A 148 18.79 5.42 -20.40
C PHE A 148 19.20 6.57 -21.33
N LYS A 149 18.37 7.61 -21.47
CA LYS A 149 18.75 8.84 -22.17
C LYS A 149 19.86 9.59 -21.47
N MET A 150 19.82 9.71 -20.14
CA MET A 150 20.90 10.33 -19.35
C MET A 150 22.23 9.58 -19.51
N LEU A 151 22.17 8.25 -19.66
CA LEU A 151 23.33 7.41 -19.95
C LEU A 151 23.80 7.46 -21.42
N GLY A 152 23.12 8.21 -22.29
CA GLY A 152 23.42 8.22 -23.74
C GLY A 152 23.18 6.87 -24.41
N GLY A 153 22.30 6.04 -23.84
CA GLY A 153 21.89 4.75 -24.37
C GLY A 153 22.85 3.58 -24.11
N LYS A 154 23.89 3.75 -23.29
CA LYS A 154 24.87 2.70 -22.97
C LYS A 154 25.24 2.69 -21.49
N GLY A 155 25.52 1.52 -20.93
CA GLY A 155 25.99 1.40 -19.54
C GLY A 155 25.48 0.15 -18.84
N ASN A 156 25.99 -0.09 -17.64
CA ASN A 156 25.59 -1.19 -16.77
C ASN A 156 24.58 -0.69 -15.73
N VAL A 157 23.47 -1.40 -15.59
CA VAL A 157 22.41 -1.06 -14.65
C VAL A 157 22.08 -2.22 -13.71
N ILE A 158 21.69 -1.90 -12.48
CA ILE A 158 21.05 -2.87 -11.57
C ILE A 158 19.54 -2.63 -11.62
N GLN A 159 18.75 -3.70 -11.62
CA GLN A 159 17.30 -3.62 -11.38
C GLN A 159 16.98 -4.01 -9.93
N VAL A 160 16.27 -3.16 -9.21
CA VAL A 160 15.79 -3.45 -7.85
C VAL A 160 14.27 -3.56 -7.87
N ARG A 161 13.80 -4.79 -7.66
CA ARG A 161 12.38 -5.14 -7.65
C ARG A 161 11.71 -4.90 -6.29
N GLY A 162 10.42 -4.66 -6.31
CA GLY A 162 9.60 -4.28 -5.16
C GLY A 162 9.08 -5.48 -4.37
N VAL A 163 7.83 -5.38 -3.89
CA VAL A 163 7.18 -6.46 -3.14
C VAL A 163 6.89 -7.65 -4.06
N LYS A 164 7.59 -8.76 -3.82
CA LYS A 164 7.55 -9.92 -4.72
C LYS A 164 6.13 -10.46 -4.87
N GLY A 165 5.67 -10.60 -6.11
CA GLY A 165 4.37 -11.20 -6.44
C GLY A 165 3.21 -10.20 -6.54
N SER A 166 3.42 -8.97 -6.06
CA SER A 166 2.44 -7.88 -6.18
C SER A 166 2.28 -7.41 -7.63
N ALA A 167 1.11 -6.86 -7.98
CA ALA A 167 0.86 -6.32 -9.31
C ALA A 167 1.81 -5.15 -9.67
N PRO A 168 2.08 -4.17 -8.76
CA PRO A 168 2.96 -3.03 -9.06
C PRO A 168 4.39 -3.49 -9.36
N ASP A 169 4.90 -4.49 -8.62
CA ASP A 169 6.21 -5.07 -8.88
C ASP A 169 6.31 -5.59 -10.31
N ASN A 170 5.32 -6.40 -10.73
CA ASN A 170 5.28 -7.01 -12.06
C ASN A 170 5.13 -5.97 -13.17
N ASP A 171 4.22 -5.01 -12.99
CA ASP A 171 3.97 -3.96 -13.98
C ASP A 171 5.19 -3.08 -14.20
N MET A 172 5.83 -2.62 -13.12
CA MET A 172 7.02 -1.79 -13.19
C MET A 172 8.21 -2.53 -13.81
N PHE A 173 8.43 -3.80 -13.44
CA PHE A 173 9.50 -4.61 -14.03
C PHE A 173 9.29 -4.84 -15.52
N ASN A 174 8.08 -5.26 -15.93
CA ASN A 174 7.77 -5.49 -17.33
C ASN A 174 7.88 -4.21 -18.17
N ALA A 175 7.53 -3.05 -17.60
CA ALA A 175 7.75 -1.75 -18.23
C ALA A 175 9.24 -1.44 -18.43
N GLN A 176 10.08 -1.68 -17.41
CA GLN A 176 11.54 -1.54 -17.55
C GLN A 176 12.10 -2.46 -18.63
N GLN A 177 11.68 -3.73 -18.67
CA GLN A 177 12.11 -4.69 -19.70
C GLN A 177 11.70 -4.25 -21.11
N SER A 178 10.49 -3.71 -21.26
CA SER A 178 9.98 -3.22 -22.54
C SER A 178 10.76 -2.02 -23.07
N VAL A 179 11.24 -1.14 -22.18
CA VAL A 179 12.12 -0.04 -22.55
C VAL A 179 13.52 -0.56 -22.86
N LEU A 180 14.07 -1.44 -22.02
CA LEU A 180 15.41 -2.02 -22.20
C LEU A 180 15.59 -2.68 -23.58
N ALA A 181 14.56 -3.32 -24.12
CA ALA A 181 14.58 -3.91 -25.46
C ALA A 181 14.91 -2.91 -26.60
N LYS A 182 14.77 -1.60 -26.36
CA LYS A 182 15.10 -0.52 -27.31
C LYS A 182 16.54 -0.01 -27.14
N TYR A 183 17.26 -0.45 -26.12
CA TYR A 183 18.57 0.03 -25.71
C TYR A 183 19.56 -1.14 -25.58
N PRO A 184 20.05 -1.70 -26.70
CA PRO A 184 20.87 -2.92 -26.68
C PRO A 184 22.23 -2.75 -25.97
N ASP A 185 22.72 -1.52 -25.82
CA ASP A 185 23.98 -1.21 -25.14
C ASP A 185 23.80 -0.93 -23.64
N ILE A 186 22.57 -0.95 -23.12
CA ILE A 186 22.29 -1.00 -21.70
C ILE A 186 22.30 -2.45 -21.24
N LYS A 187 23.12 -2.77 -20.24
CA LYS A 187 23.29 -4.12 -19.71
C LYS A 187 22.77 -4.20 -18.28
N VAL A 188 21.79 -5.06 -18.03
CA VAL A 188 21.41 -5.40 -16.65
C VAL A 188 22.47 -6.32 -16.07
N VAL A 189 23.25 -5.83 -15.11
CA VAL A 189 24.35 -6.58 -14.50
C VAL A 189 23.95 -7.29 -13.21
N ALA A 190 22.83 -6.89 -12.61
CA ALA A 190 22.17 -7.64 -11.53
C ALA A 190 20.68 -7.30 -11.46
N THR A 191 19.90 -8.26 -10.96
CA THR A 191 18.49 -8.07 -10.58
C THR A 191 18.31 -8.60 -9.16
N VAL A 192 17.84 -7.75 -8.24
CA VAL A 192 17.61 -8.09 -6.84
C VAL A 192 16.22 -7.66 -6.39
N TYR A 193 15.77 -8.13 -5.23
CA TYR A 193 14.53 -7.67 -4.59
C TYR A 193 14.86 -6.77 -3.39
N GLY A 194 14.32 -5.55 -3.40
CA GLY A 194 14.37 -4.61 -2.28
C GLY A 194 13.10 -4.59 -1.43
N GLN A 195 12.01 -5.25 -1.85
CA GLN A 195 10.72 -5.29 -1.13
C GLN A 195 10.13 -3.91 -0.78
N ALA A 196 10.53 -2.86 -1.52
CA ALA A 196 10.26 -1.45 -1.23
C ALA A 196 10.72 -1.01 0.19
N THR A 197 11.71 -1.71 0.76
CA THR A 197 12.23 -1.53 2.13
C THR A 197 13.71 -1.14 2.08
N ALA A 198 14.07 -0.02 2.71
CA ALA A 198 15.44 0.50 2.72
C ALA A 198 16.49 -0.54 3.14
N SER A 199 16.31 -1.19 4.29
CA SER A 199 17.28 -2.16 4.81
C SER A 199 17.45 -3.39 3.92
N VAL A 200 16.36 -3.88 3.31
CA VAL A 200 16.39 -5.02 2.40
C VAL A 200 17.11 -4.65 1.10
N ALA A 201 16.78 -3.48 0.52
CA ALA A 201 17.43 -2.99 -0.69
C ALA A 201 18.93 -2.72 -0.46
N GLN A 202 19.29 -2.09 0.66
CA GLN A 202 20.69 -1.83 1.03
C GLN A 202 21.48 -3.14 1.12
N ALA A 203 20.96 -4.13 1.87
CA ALA A 203 21.62 -5.42 2.01
C ALA A 203 21.75 -6.17 0.67
N ALA A 204 20.70 -6.13 -0.16
CA ALA A 204 20.70 -6.78 -1.46
C ALA A 204 21.73 -6.18 -2.41
N ILE A 205 21.85 -4.84 -2.46
CA ILE A 205 22.86 -4.15 -3.26
C ILE A 205 24.26 -4.42 -2.70
N ALA A 206 24.46 -4.27 -1.39
CA ALA A 206 25.76 -4.50 -0.75
C ALA A 206 26.30 -5.92 -0.98
N ASN A 207 25.40 -6.91 -1.11
CA ASN A 207 25.77 -8.29 -1.40
C ASN A 207 26.25 -8.50 -2.85
N VAL A 208 25.68 -7.81 -3.84
CA VAL A 208 26.03 -8.03 -5.25
C VAL A 208 27.09 -7.07 -5.76
N LEU A 209 27.04 -5.80 -5.32
CA LEU A 209 27.84 -4.69 -5.86
C LEU A 209 29.35 -4.97 -5.95
N PRO A 210 30.02 -5.60 -4.95
CA PRO A 210 31.46 -5.85 -5.02
C PRO A 210 31.91 -6.79 -6.15
N SER A 211 30.98 -7.57 -6.72
CA SER A 211 31.27 -8.55 -7.77
C SER A 211 30.91 -8.07 -9.19
N LEU A 212 30.30 -6.88 -9.29
CA LEU A 212 29.79 -6.34 -10.55
C LEU A 212 30.85 -5.46 -11.25
N PRO A 213 30.74 -5.29 -12.58
CA PRO A 213 31.42 -4.18 -13.24
C PRO A 213 30.91 -2.84 -12.69
N HIS A 214 31.56 -1.73 -13.09
CA HIS A 214 31.06 -0.38 -12.78
C HIS A 214 29.58 -0.26 -13.15
N VAL A 215 28.77 0.26 -12.24
CA VAL A 215 27.31 0.42 -12.34
C VAL A 215 27.02 1.89 -12.58
N ASP A 216 26.41 2.19 -13.72
CA ASP A 216 26.12 3.56 -14.13
C ASP A 216 24.77 4.05 -13.60
N ALA A 217 23.81 3.14 -13.35
CA ALA A 217 22.53 3.48 -12.75
C ALA A 217 21.87 2.30 -12.03
N VAL A 218 20.93 2.60 -11.13
CA VAL A 218 20.04 1.62 -10.51
C VAL A 218 18.61 1.96 -10.87
N LEU A 219 17.88 0.99 -11.42
CA LEU A 219 16.47 1.07 -11.75
C LEU A 219 15.65 0.56 -10.55
N GLY A 220 15.38 1.47 -9.60
CA GLY A 220 14.52 1.23 -8.45
C GLY A 220 13.03 1.23 -8.81
N GLN A 221 12.23 0.49 -8.05
CA GLN A 221 10.78 0.54 -8.18
C GLN A 221 10.15 1.64 -7.32
N GLY A 222 10.86 2.11 -6.31
CA GLY A 222 10.52 3.30 -5.53
C GLY A 222 9.92 2.96 -4.18
N GLY A 223 9.86 3.98 -3.32
CA GLY A 223 9.55 3.82 -1.91
C GLY A 223 10.81 4.01 -1.06
N SER A 224 10.92 3.29 0.05
CA SER A 224 12.10 3.40 0.91
C SER A 224 13.33 2.64 0.39
N ASP A 225 13.15 1.79 -0.62
CA ASP A 225 14.23 1.09 -1.31
C ASP A 225 15.24 2.06 -1.93
N ASP A 226 14.80 3.15 -2.56
CA ASP A 226 15.68 4.17 -3.18
C ASP A 226 16.72 4.72 -2.19
N VAL A 227 16.31 4.96 -0.94
CA VAL A 227 17.20 5.40 0.13
C VAL A 227 18.21 4.31 0.49
N GLY A 228 17.76 3.06 0.61
CA GLY A 228 18.62 1.92 0.89
C GLY A 228 19.64 1.64 -0.21
N ILE A 229 19.23 1.80 -1.47
CA ILE A 229 20.10 1.72 -2.64
C ILE A 229 21.21 2.76 -2.53
N ALA A 230 20.87 4.04 -2.34
CA ALA A 230 21.85 5.10 -2.20
C ALA A 230 22.82 4.85 -1.04
N GLN A 231 22.30 4.42 0.11
CA GLN A 231 23.12 4.05 1.29
C GLN A 231 24.11 2.93 0.99
N ALA A 232 23.74 1.91 0.19
CA ALA A 232 24.66 0.84 -0.17
C ALA A 232 25.82 1.33 -1.04
N PHE A 233 25.58 2.26 -1.97
CA PHE A 233 26.65 2.87 -2.78
C PHE A 233 27.54 3.80 -1.95
N VAL A 234 26.97 4.61 -1.04
CA VAL A 234 27.74 5.42 -0.08
C VAL A 234 28.62 4.52 0.81
N GLN A 235 28.07 3.41 1.31
CA GLN A 235 28.80 2.46 2.14
C GLN A 235 29.92 1.75 1.36
N TYR A 236 29.67 1.35 0.11
CA TYR A 236 30.66 0.72 -0.74
C TYR A 236 31.83 1.67 -1.06
N GLY A 237 31.51 2.94 -1.31
CA GLY A 237 32.52 3.96 -1.63
C GLY A 237 33.24 3.65 -2.94
N GLY A 238 34.57 3.68 -2.92
CA GLY A 238 35.40 3.48 -4.11
C GLY A 238 35.09 4.51 -5.21
N ASP A 239 34.80 4.03 -6.41
CA ASP A 239 34.49 4.86 -7.58
C ASP A 239 33.23 5.74 -7.45
N TYR A 240 32.44 5.52 -6.39
CA TYR A 240 31.19 6.22 -6.10
C TYR A 240 31.27 7.21 -4.93
N LYS A 241 32.40 7.27 -4.21
CA LYS A 241 32.54 7.99 -2.91
C LYS A 241 32.15 9.48 -2.96
N ASP A 242 32.34 10.13 -4.11
CA ASP A 242 32.06 11.57 -4.30
C ASP A 242 31.00 11.84 -5.39
N LYS A 243 30.17 10.83 -5.72
CA LYS A 243 29.20 10.88 -6.82
C LYS A 243 27.73 10.66 -6.39
N MET A 244 27.49 10.57 -5.08
CA MET A 244 26.18 10.31 -4.45
C MET A 244 25.79 11.51 -3.58
#